data_AF-A0A7W1HGJ4-F1
#
_entry.id   AF-A0A7W1HGJ4-F1
#
_cell.length_a   1.000
_cell.length_b   1.000
_cell.length_c   1.000
_cell.angle_alpha   90.00
_cell.angle_beta   90.00
_cell.angle_gamma   90.00
#
_symmetry.space_group_name_H-M   'P 1'
#
loop_
_entity.id
_entity.type
_entity.pdbx_description
1 polymer ?
#
loop_
_entity_poly.entity_id
_entity_poly.type
_entity_poly.pdbx_seq_one_letter_code
_entity_poly.pdbx_strand_id
1 'polypeptide(L)'
;MSINKNIDFDVPNELAPNTSTFSAQPSGLKAIYLIGKQLKIDVKRWVLPFQLLPIDSPGTMIAYLPPEKYSDTEKDIIAEWLGNGGRFIVIGNETWFEAYSDQSFLEMNEDIELYNVSDVINNNGLKKKEEKTLSLLADLFYGHDSIYFDDYHNGIKDKRSFSVLFLSFIRYPWGQFCLSGLVALMVGLFGYRLRMDRYRYNQNESLTTHQQHYPSRIDSLTSLFRYIDSYELSSDIARNYHKFKGN
;
A
#
# COMPACT_ATOMS: atom_id res chain seq x y z
N MET A 1 -24.65 -4.53 15.04
CA MET A 1 -24.17 -3.43 14.17
C MET A 1 -23.42 -4.08 13.01
N SER A 2 -24.13 -4.47 11.95
CA SER A 2 -23.56 -5.19 10.82
C SER A 2 -22.83 -4.21 9.92
N ILE A 3 -21.51 -4.30 9.89
CA ILE A 3 -20.68 -3.52 8.97
C ILE A 3 -20.82 -4.17 7.60
N ASN A 4 -21.83 -3.76 6.83
CA ASN A 4 -21.95 -4.12 5.43
C ASN A 4 -20.95 -3.28 4.63
N LYS A 5 -19.70 -3.75 4.59
CA LYS A 5 -18.60 -3.10 3.87
C LYS A 5 -18.63 -3.61 2.43
N ASN A 6 -19.45 -2.97 1.60
CA ASN A 6 -19.22 -2.94 0.15
C ASN A 6 -17.89 -2.20 -0.07
N ILE A 7 -16.79 -2.92 0.07
CA ILE A 7 -15.48 -2.47 -0.38
C ILE A 7 -15.51 -2.66 -1.89
N ASP A 8 -15.65 -1.55 -2.59
CA ASP A 8 -15.53 -1.52 -4.04
C ASP A 8 -14.06 -1.79 -4.40
N PHE A 9 -13.80 -2.95 -5.01
CA PHE A 9 -12.45 -3.40 -5.40
C PHE A 9 -12.05 -2.92 -6.80
N ASP A 10 -12.86 -2.04 -7.42
CA ASP A 10 -12.53 -1.37 -8.67
C ASP A 10 -11.42 -0.31 -8.44
N VAL A 11 -10.22 -0.77 -8.12
CA VAL A 11 -9.02 0.08 -8.08
C VAL A 11 -8.74 0.53 -9.53
N PRO A 12 -8.68 1.85 -9.80
CA PRO A 12 -8.37 2.39 -11.10
C PRO A 12 -6.85 2.32 -11.30
N ASN A 13 -6.33 1.12 -11.50
CA ASN A 13 -5.01 0.94 -12.06
C ASN A 13 -5.21 0.14 -13.34
N GLU A 14 -5.16 0.85 -14.47
CA GLU A 14 -4.96 0.23 -15.77
C GLU A 14 -3.58 -0.44 -15.74
N LEU A 15 -3.58 -1.70 -15.31
CA LEU A 15 -2.46 -2.60 -15.50
C LEU A 15 -2.06 -2.55 -16.98
N ALA A 16 -0.76 -2.64 -17.26
CA ALA A 16 -0.25 -2.75 -18.62
C ALA A 16 -1.18 -3.64 -19.48
N PRO A 17 -1.58 -3.19 -20.67
CA PRO A 17 -2.81 -3.63 -21.35
C PRO A 17 -2.85 -5.11 -21.75
N ASN A 18 -1.76 -5.84 -21.51
CA ASN A 18 -1.54 -7.21 -21.93
C ASN A 18 -1.70 -8.23 -20.80
N THR A 19 -1.82 -7.80 -19.53
CA THR A 19 -1.82 -8.75 -18.41
C THR A 19 -3.15 -8.85 -17.68
N SER A 20 -4.02 -7.83 -17.72
CA SER A 20 -5.27 -7.82 -16.95
C SER A 20 -6.41 -8.56 -17.65
N THR A 21 -7.19 -9.35 -16.89
CA THR A 21 -8.47 -9.88 -17.35
C THR A 21 -9.44 -8.74 -17.65
N PHE A 22 -9.31 -7.61 -16.93
CA PHE A 22 -10.00 -6.36 -17.18
C PHE A 22 -9.34 -5.46 -18.26
N SER A 23 -8.69 -6.04 -19.27
CA SER A 23 -8.15 -5.28 -20.40
C SER A 23 -9.25 -4.89 -21.40
N ALA A 24 -9.13 -3.70 -22.00
CA ALA A 24 -9.97 -3.26 -23.12
C ALA A 24 -9.50 -3.82 -24.48
N GLN A 25 -8.40 -4.56 -24.51
CA GLN A 25 -7.90 -5.20 -25.74
C GLN A 25 -8.90 -6.22 -26.29
N PRO A 26 -8.80 -6.59 -27.58
CA PRO A 26 -9.72 -7.55 -28.19
C PRO A 26 -9.81 -8.92 -27.55
N SER A 27 -8.80 -9.28 -26.77
CA SER A 27 -8.69 -10.51 -25.99
C SER A 27 -9.22 -10.37 -24.56
N GLY A 28 -9.40 -9.16 -24.01
CA GLY A 28 -9.77 -8.99 -22.60
C GLY A 28 -11.22 -9.36 -22.27
N LEU A 29 -11.49 -9.68 -20.99
CA LEU A 29 -12.84 -9.99 -20.49
C LEU A 29 -13.64 -8.74 -20.06
N LYS A 30 -13.11 -7.53 -20.26
CA LYS A 30 -13.77 -6.28 -19.84
C LYS A 30 -15.19 -6.14 -20.40
N ALA A 31 -15.41 -6.57 -21.64
CA ALA A 31 -16.74 -6.55 -22.25
C ALA A 31 -17.73 -7.43 -21.46
N ILE A 32 -17.33 -8.65 -21.08
CA ILE A 32 -18.17 -9.57 -20.29
C ILE A 32 -18.45 -9.00 -18.91
N TYR A 33 -17.43 -8.44 -18.24
CA TYR A 33 -17.60 -7.76 -16.96
C TYR A 33 -18.63 -6.62 -17.04
N LEU A 34 -18.51 -5.75 -18.05
CA LEU A 34 -19.42 -4.62 -18.23
C LEU A 34 -20.85 -5.09 -18.54
N ILE A 35 -21.01 -6.15 -19.32
CA ILE A 35 -22.32 -6.78 -19.57
C ILE A 35 -22.91 -7.28 -18.24
N GLY A 36 -22.13 -8.00 -17.42
CA GLY A 36 -22.59 -8.47 -16.11
C GLY A 36 -23.03 -7.33 -15.20
N LYS A 37 -22.25 -6.23 -15.11
CA LYS A 37 -22.66 -5.02 -14.38
C LYS A 37 -23.95 -4.42 -14.92
N GLN A 38 -24.10 -4.33 -16.25
CA GLN A 38 -25.31 -3.79 -16.88
C GLN A 38 -26.54 -4.66 -16.59
N LEU A 39 -26.36 -5.97 -16.52
CA LEU A 39 -27.39 -6.94 -16.13
C LEU A 39 -27.66 -6.98 -14.61
N LYS A 40 -27.00 -6.12 -13.82
CA LYS A 40 -27.08 -6.05 -12.35
C LYS A 40 -26.66 -7.35 -11.66
N ILE A 41 -25.79 -8.12 -12.30
CA ILE A 41 -25.17 -9.31 -11.69
C ILE A 41 -24.00 -8.82 -10.84
N ASP A 42 -23.79 -9.47 -9.68
CA ASP A 42 -22.69 -9.13 -8.78
C ASP A 42 -21.36 -9.67 -9.33
N VAL A 43 -20.85 -8.99 -10.35
CA VAL A 43 -19.52 -9.24 -10.90
C VAL A 43 -18.47 -8.45 -10.12
N LYS A 44 -17.37 -9.11 -9.76
CA LYS A 44 -16.26 -8.55 -8.97
C LYS A 44 -14.93 -8.93 -9.61
N ARG A 45 -13.96 -8.03 -9.54
CA ARG A 45 -12.56 -8.33 -9.86
C ARG A 45 -11.92 -8.99 -8.65
N TRP A 46 -11.38 -10.18 -8.83
CA TRP A 46 -10.66 -10.90 -7.78
C TRP A 46 -9.16 -10.61 -7.88
N VAL A 47 -8.68 -9.76 -6.97
CA VAL A 47 -7.28 -9.29 -6.94
C VAL A 47 -6.46 -9.93 -5.81
N LEU A 48 -7.11 -10.79 -5.02
CA LEU A 48 -6.56 -11.43 -3.84
C LEU A 48 -6.07 -12.85 -4.16
N PRO A 49 -5.20 -13.45 -3.34
CA PRO A 49 -4.83 -14.84 -3.49
C PRO A 49 -6.02 -15.78 -3.32
N PHE A 50 -5.96 -16.98 -3.89
CA PHE A 50 -7.03 -17.97 -3.75
C PHE A 50 -7.25 -18.43 -2.30
N GLN A 51 -6.24 -18.34 -1.44
CA GLN A 51 -6.36 -18.60 0.01
C GLN A 51 -7.42 -17.73 0.71
N LEU A 52 -7.85 -16.62 0.08
CA LEU A 52 -8.85 -15.71 0.62
C LEU A 52 -10.20 -15.83 -0.07
N LEU A 53 -10.42 -16.85 -0.91
CA LEU A 53 -11.71 -17.11 -1.52
C LEU A 53 -12.78 -17.29 -0.43
N PRO A 54 -13.99 -16.73 -0.60
CA PRO A 54 -15.07 -16.84 0.39
C PRO A 54 -15.71 -18.24 0.38
N ILE A 55 -15.04 -19.23 0.99
CA ILE A 55 -15.43 -20.66 0.96
C ILE A 55 -16.89 -20.88 1.43
N ASP A 56 -17.37 -20.08 2.38
CA ASP A 56 -18.75 -20.17 2.92
C ASP A 56 -19.84 -19.65 1.98
N SER A 57 -19.46 -18.94 0.91
CA SER A 57 -20.38 -18.36 -0.07
C SER A 57 -19.75 -18.41 -1.45
N PRO A 58 -19.55 -19.63 -1.99
CA PRO A 58 -18.84 -19.79 -3.22
C PRO A 58 -19.67 -19.29 -4.40
N GLY A 59 -18.97 -18.77 -5.40
CA GLY A 59 -19.54 -18.25 -6.64
C GLY A 59 -18.80 -18.80 -7.86
N THR A 60 -18.96 -18.13 -8.99
CA THR A 60 -18.29 -18.51 -10.24
C THR A 60 -16.98 -17.73 -10.36
N MET A 61 -15.85 -18.42 -10.38
CA MET A 61 -14.55 -17.82 -10.70
C MET A 61 -14.23 -18.01 -12.17
N ILE A 62 -13.71 -16.96 -12.82
CA ILE A 62 -13.28 -16.97 -14.22
C ILE A 62 -11.80 -16.62 -14.28
N ALA A 63 -10.99 -17.57 -14.74
CA ALA A 63 -9.58 -17.35 -15.03
C ALA A 63 -9.35 -17.23 -16.54
N TYR A 64 -8.82 -16.08 -16.97
CA TYR A 64 -8.50 -15.83 -18.38
C TYR A 64 -6.99 -15.91 -18.60
N LEU A 65 -6.54 -16.82 -19.47
CA LEU A 65 -5.13 -17.01 -19.85
C LEU A 65 -4.14 -16.85 -18.67
N PRO A 66 -4.31 -17.59 -17.56
CA PRO A 66 -3.44 -17.40 -16.40
C PRO A 66 -1.98 -17.69 -16.81
N PRO A 67 -1.03 -16.79 -16.51
CA PRO A 67 0.32 -16.85 -17.08
C PRO A 67 1.20 -17.96 -16.49
N GLU A 68 0.85 -18.47 -15.30
CA GLU A 68 1.63 -19.45 -14.54
C GLU A 68 0.77 -20.61 -14.06
N LYS A 69 1.37 -21.81 -14.00
CA LYS A 69 0.81 -23.01 -13.36
C LYS A 69 0.34 -22.71 -11.93
N TYR A 70 -0.91 -23.10 -11.64
CA TYR A 70 -1.41 -23.08 -10.27
C TYR A 70 -0.55 -24.02 -9.43
N SER A 71 -0.11 -23.53 -8.27
CA SER A 71 0.60 -24.34 -7.28
C SER A 71 -0.32 -25.43 -6.72
N ASP A 72 0.24 -26.51 -6.17
CA ASP A 72 -0.57 -27.59 -5.60
C ASP A 72 -1.46 -27.09 -4.45
N THR A 73 -0.97 -26.13 -3.66
CA THR A 73 -1.79 -25.45 -2.64
C THR A 73 -2.98 -24.69 -3.24
N GLU A 74 -2.79 -24.01 -4.38
CA GLU A 74 -3.90 -23.33 -5.07
C GLU A 74 -4.89 -24.33 -5.65
N LYS A 75 -4.41 -25.45 -6.18
CA LYS A 75 -5.26 -26.56 -6.66
C LYS A 75 -6.12 -27.12 -5.54
N ASP A 76 -5.54 -27.37 -4.36
CA ASP A 76 -6.28 -27.86 -3.19
C ASP A 76 -7.38 -26.89 -2.77
N ILE A 77 -7.10 -25.58 -2.78
CA ILE A 77 -8.07 -24.54 -2.44
C ILE A 77 -9.18 -24.44 -3.50
N ILE A 78 -8.83 -24.54 -4.79
CA ILE A 78 -9.83 -24.57 -5.86
C ILE A 78 -10.70 -25.83 -5.72
N ALA A 79 -10.12 -26.99 -5.43
CA ALA A 79 -10.87 -28.22 -5.20
C ALA A 79 -11.81 -28.09 -3.99
N GLU A 80 -11.37 -27.48 -2.89
CA GLU A 80 -12.22 -27.15 -1.75
C GLU A 80 -13.35 -26.19 -2.13
N TRP A 81 -13.06 -25.14 -2.91
CA TRP A 81 -14.06 -24.21 -3.41
C TRP A 81 -15.13 -24.89 -4.27
N LEU A 82 -14.71 -25.74 -5.20
CA LEU A 82 -15.61 -26.54 -6.04
C LEU A 82 -16.46 -27.48 -5.18
N GLY A 83 -15.83 -28.17 -4.20
CA GLY A 83 -16.52 -29.06 -3.27
C GLY A 83 -17.60 -28.38 -2.40
N ASN A 84 -17.54 -27.05 -2.25
CA ASN A 84 -18.56 -26.26 -1.56
C ASN A 84 -19.65 -25.70 -2.51
N GLY A 85 -19.66 -26.10 -3.78
CA GLY A 85 -20.62 -25.66 -4.79
C GLY A 85 -20.18 -24.43 -5.60
N GLY A 86 -18.90 -24.08 -5.52
CA GLY A 86 -18.30 -23.08 -6.40
C GLY A 86 -18.11 -23.61 -7.82
N ARG A 87 -17.97 -22.69 -8.78
CA ARG A 87 -17.64 -23.03 -10.16
C ARG A 87 -16.33 -22.36 -10.57
N PHE A 88 -15.56 -23.03 -11.40
CA PHE A 88 -14.28 -22.50 -11.88
C PHE A 88 -14.21 -22.65 -13.41
N ILE A 89 -14.25 -21.51 -14.10
CA ILE A 89 -14.21 -21.44 -15.56
C ILE A 89 -12.83 -20.97 -15.99
N VAL A 90 -12.16 -21.74 -16.84
CA VAL A 90 -10.85 -21.39 -17.38
C VAL A 90 -10.96 -21.12 -18.86
N ILE A 91 -10.55 -19.92 -19.27
CA ILE A 91 -10.53 -19.48 -20.65
C ILE A 91 -9.07 -19.40 -21.10
N GLY A 92 -8.60 -20.40 -21.84
CA GLY A 92 -7.21 -20.56 -22.26
C GLY A 92 -7.05 -20.66 -23.78
N ASN A 93 -5.83 -20.55 -24.31
CA ASN A 93 -5.56 -20.91 -25.70
C ASN A 93 -5.02 -22.35 -25.76
N GLU A 94 -4.95 -22.92 -26.96
CA GLU A 94 -4.51 -24.31 -27.16
C GLU A 94 -3.11 -24.56 -26.59
N THR A 95 -2.18 -23.62 -26.80
CA THR A 95 -0.82 -23.74 -26.26
C THR A 95 -0.77 -23.72 -24.73
N TRP A 96 -1.68 -22.98 -24.09
CA TRP A 96 -1.81 -22.96 -22.63
C TRP A 96 -2.32 -24.31 -22.13
N PHE A 97 -3.37 -24.86 -22.76
CA PHE A 97 -3.89 -26.18 -22.40
C PHE A 97 -2.86 -27.29 -22.61
N GLU A 98 -2.09 -27.24 -23.70
CA GLU A 98 -0.98 -28.15 -23.97
C GLU A 98 0.13 -28.02 -22.92
N ALA A 99 0.50 -26.80 -22.52
CA ALA A 99 1.50 -26.58 -21.48
C ALA A 99 1.00 -27.06 -20.09
N TYR A 100 -0.32 -27.09 -19.89
CA TYR A 100 -1.01 -27.60 -18.72
C TYR A 100 -1.46 -29.07 -18.85
N SER A 101 -0.93 -29.81 -19.83
CA SER A 101 -1.18 -31.23 -20.08
C SER A 101 -0.85 -32.19 -18.92
N ASP A 102 -0.51 -31.68 -17.73
CA ASP A 102 -0.79 -32.37 -16.48
C ASP A 102 -2.30 -32.31 -16.19
N GLN A 103 -3.05 -32.84 -17.17
CA GLN A 103 -4.50 -32.85 -17.31
C GLN A 103 -5.21 -33.45 -16.11
N SER A 104 -4.49 -34.19 -15.26
CA SER A 104 -5.02 -34.83 -14.05
C SER A 104 -5.85 -33.89 -13.19
N PHE A 105 -5.42 -32.66 -12.94
CA PHE A 105 -6.19 -31.74 -12.10
C PHE A 105 -7.47 -31.23 -12.77
N LEU A 106 -7.39 -30.84 -14.05
CA LEU A 106 -8.52 -30.27 -14.79
C LEU A 106 -9.54 -31.34 -15.19
N GLU A 107 -9.09 -32.57 -15.45
CA GLU A 107 -9.93 -33.71 -15.82
C GLU A 107 -10.53 -34.43 -14.61
N MET A 108 -9.90 -34.36 -13.42
CA MET A 108 -10.46 -34.97 -12.20
C MET A 108 -11.64 -34.19 -11.62
N ASN A 109 -11.84 -32.95 -12.02
CA ASN A 109 -12.91 -32.11 -11.50
C ASN A 109 -13.90 -31.78 -12.62
N GLU A 110 -15.00 -32.53 -12.70
CA GLU A 110 -16.06 -32.34 -13.70
C GLU A 110 -16.67 -30.92 -13.66
N ASP A 111 -16.53 -30.22 -12.53
CA ASP A 111 -17.02 -28.86 -12.30
C ASP A 111 -16.10 -27.75 -12.86
N ILE A 112 -14.95 -28.11 -13.45
CA ILE A 112 -14.08 -27.17 -14.16
C ILE A 112 -14.42 -27.15 -15.64
N GLU A 113 -14.85 -25.98 -16.12
CA GLU A 113 -15.18 -25.82 -17.53
C GLU A 113 -14.07 -25.10 -18.29
N LEU A 114 -13.64 -25.71 -19.38
CA LEU A 114 -12.55 -25.21 -20.22
C LEU A 114 -13.11 -24.64 -21.51
N TYR A 115 -12.80 -23.37 -21.77
CA TYR A 115 -13.15 -22.70 -23.02
C TYR A 115 -11.90 -22.22 -23.75
N ASN A 116 -11.87 -22.42 -25.06
CA ASN A 116 -10.81 -21.86 -25.90
C ASN A 116 -11.05 -20.35 -26.11
N VAL A 117 -10.04 -19.51 -25.92
CA VAL A 117 -10.12 -18.05 -26.13
C VAL A 117 -10.71 -17.70 -27.50
N SER A 118 -10.35 -18.46 -28.55
CA SER A 118 -10.85 -18.26 -29.92
C SER A 118 -12.34 -18.59 -30.10
N ASP A 119 -12.95 -19.25 -29.12
CA ASP A 119 -14.39 -19.54 -29.07
C ASP A 119 -15.16 -18.47 -28.27
N VAL A 120 -14.48 -17.78 -27.34
CA VAL A 120 -15.14 -16.89 -26.37
C VAL A 120 -15.15 -15.43 -26.81
N ILE A 121 -14.03 -14.91 -27.34
CA ILE A 121 -13.90 -13.47 -27.59
C ILE A 121 -13.20 -13.16 -28.91
N ASN A 122 -13.91 -12.41 -29.74
CA ASN A 122 -13.31 -11.45 -30.64
C ASN A 122 -14.08 -10.13 -30.45
N ASN A 123 -13.46 -9.07 -29.88
CA ASN A 123 -14.12 -7.76 -29.73
C ASN A 123 -14.54 -7.11 -31.07
N ASN A 124 -14.26 -7.75 -32.21
CA ASN A 124 -14.78 -7.37 -33.52
C ASN A 124 -16.25 -7.78 -33.77
N GLY A 125 -16.98 -8.08 -32.68
CA GLY A 125 -18.40 -8.44 -32.70
C GLY A 125 -18.62 -9.95 -32.68
N LEU A 126 -19.77 -10.35 -32.11
CA LEU A 126 -20.33 -11.70 -32.21
C LEU A 126 -20.54 -12.01 -33.70
N LYS A 127 -19.56 -12.59 -34.39
CA LYS A 127 -19.75 -13.09 -35.75
C LYS A 127 -19.20 -14.51 -35.84
N LYS A 128 -20.12 -15.43 -36.22
CA LYS A 128 -19.93 -16.85 -36.56
C LYS A 128 -19.73 -17.90 -35.45
N LYS A 129 -19.60 -17.54 -34.16
CA LYS A 129 -19.57 -18.51 -33.03
C LYS A 129 -20.58 -18.19 -31.92
N GLU A 130 -21.75 -17.67 -32.31
CA GLU A 130 -22.79 -17.17 -31.40
C GLU A 130 -23.27 -18.23 -30.40
N GLU A 131 -23.41 -19.49 -30.79
CA GLU A 131 -23.91 -20.54 -29.90
C GLU A 131 -23.00 -20.80 -28.69
N LYS A 132 -21.68 -20.87 -28.88
CA LYS A 132 -20.74 -21.11 -27.77
C LYS A 132 -20.61 -19.90 -26.86
N THR A 133 -20.57 -18.69 -27.43
CA THR A 133 -20.52 -17.46 -26.62
C THR A 133 -21.82 -17.27 -25.84
N LEU A 134 -22.98 -17.57 -26.44
CA LEU A 134 -24.26 -17.53 -25.74
C LEU A 134 -24.37 -18.61 -24.67
N SER A 135 -23.87 -19.82 -24.92
CA SER A 135 -23.76 -20.87 -23.89
C SER A 135 -22.91 -20.36 -22.74
N LEU A 136 -21.71 -19.85 -23.00
CA LEU A 136 -20.85 -19.29 -21.95
C LEU A 136 -21.54 -18.16 -21.19
N LEU A 137 -22.22 -17.22 -21.87
CA LEU A 137 -22.92 -16.14 -21.17
C LEU A 137 -24.09 -16.67 -20.34
N ALA A 138 -24.80 -17.69 -20.83
CA ALA A 138 -25.83 -18.37 -20.06
C ALA A 138 -25.20 -19.06 -18.84
N ASP A 139 -24.18 -19.88 -19.03
CA ASP A 139 -23.43 -20.59 -18.00
C ASP A 139 -22.85 -19.62 -16.94
N LEU A 140 -22.33 -18.48 -17.39
CA LEU A 140 -21.81 -17.43 -16.53
C LEU A 140 -22.87 -16.78 -15.67
N PHE A 141 -24.02 -16.46 -16.27
CA PHE A 141 -25.02 -15.59 -15.65
C PHE A 141 -26.22 -16.34 -15.07
N TYR A 142 -26.29 -17.66 -15.25
CA TYR A 142 -27.38 -18.49 -14.75
C TYR A 142 -27.05 -19.05 -13.36
N GLY A 143 -27.89 -18.70 -12.37
CA GLY A 143 -27.98 -19.43 -11.11
C GLY A 143 -27.02 -19.05 -9.99
N HIS A 144 -26.14 -18.05 -10.15
CA HIS A 144 -25.16 -17.69 -9.11
C HIS A 144 -25.16 -16.22 -8.69
N ASP A 145 -24.96 -16.01 -7.40
CA ASP A 145 -25.07 -14.71 -6.74
C ASP A 145 -23.80 -13.85 -6.85
N SER A 146 -22.65 -14.41 -7.23
CA SER A 146 -21.40 -13.66 -7.40
C SER A 146 -20.48 -14.28 -8.45
N ILE A 147 -19.93 -13.44 -9.32
CA ILE A 147 -18.97 -13.83 -10.35
C ILE A 147 -17.66 -13.08 -10.10
N TYR A 148 -16.57 -13.82 -10.08
CA TYR A 148 -15.23 -13.33 -9.80
C TYR A 148 -14.36 -13.46 -11.06
N PHE A 149 -13.70 -12.39 -11.46
CA PHE A 149 -12.72 -12.39 -12.54
C PHE A 149 -11.32 -12.42 -11.94
N ASP A 150 -10.55 -13.47 -12.18
CA ASP A 150 -9.20 -13.65 -11.63
C ASP A 150 -8.20 -12.69 -12.28
N ASP A 151 -8.10 -11.50 -11.72
CA ASP A 151 -7.05 -10.54 -12.04
C ASP A 151 -5.76 -10.79 -11.25
N TYR A 152 -5.82 -11.62 -10.19
CA TYR A 152 -4.69 -11.86 -9.31
C TYR A 152 -3.52 -12.51 -10.08
N HIS A 153 -3.79 -13.62 -10.76
CA HIS A 153 -2.77 -14.31 -11.56
C HIS A 153 -2.41 -13.54 -12.83
N ASN A 154 -3.28 -12.64 -13.27
CA ASN A 154 -3.16 -11.82 -14.47
C ASN A 154 -2.28 -10.56 -14.25
N GLY A 155 -1.11 -10.78 -13.65
CA GLY A 155 -0.07 -9.77 -13.46
C GLY A 155 -0.27 -8.81 -12.27
N ILE A 156 -1.37 -8.93 -11.50
CA ILE A 156 -1.45 -8.26 -10.20
C ILE A 156 -0.48 -8.88 -9.21
N LYS A 157 -0.30 -10.21 -9.23
CA LYS A 157 0.63 -10.96 -8.38
C LYS A 157 2.02 -10.33 -8.37
N ASP A 158 2.57 -10.04 -9.54
CA ASP A 158 3.92 -9.48 -9.71
C ASP A 158 3.99 -7.99 -9.40
N LYS A 159 2.87 -7.27 -9.56
CA LYS A 159 2.78 -5.82 -9.36
C LYS A 159 2.23 -5.44 -7.99
N ARG A 160 2.18 -6.38 -7.03
CA ARG A 160 1.66 -6.08 -5.69
C ARG A 160 2.49 -4.98 -5.03
N SER A 161 1.97 -3.77 -5.15
CA SER A 161 2.42 -2.62 -4.41
C SER A 161 2.44 -2.99 -2.92
N PHE A 162 3.53 -2.64 -2.24
CA PHE A 162 3.73 -2.84 -0.80
C PHE A 162 2.46 -2.53 0.01
N SER A 163 1.66 -1.55 -0.42
CA SER A 163 0.36 -1.17 0.15
C SER A 163 -0.65 -2.31 0.27
N VAL A 164 -0.78 -3.21 -0.72
CA VAL A 164 -1.76 -4.32 -0.68
C VAL A 164 -1.33 -5.39 0.32
N LEU A 165 -0.03 -5.71 0.33
CA LEU A 165 0.55 -6.64 1.31
C LEU A 165 0.45 -6.06 2.73
N PHE A 166 0.73 -4.76 2.88
CA PHE A 166 0.64 -4.05 4.14
C PHE A 166 -0.81 -3.99 4.67
N LEU A 167 -1.80 -3.70 3.81
CA LEU A 167 -3.22 -3.74 4.18
C LEU A 167 -3.67 -5.15 4.61
N SER A 168 -3.22 -6.17 3.89
CA SER A 168 -3.50 -7.57 4.23
C SER A 168 -2.87 -7.95 5.56
N PHE A 169 -1.62 -7.52 5.80
CA PHE A 169 -0.91 -7.71 7.06
C PHE A 169 -1.66 -7.08 8.24
N ILE A 170 -2.12 -5.82 8.12
CA ILE A 170 -2.86 -5.11 9.17
C ILE A 170 -4.20 -5.76 9.52
N ARG A 171 -4.80 -6.55 8.62
CA ARG A 171 -6.04 -7.27 8.93
C ARG A 171 -5.86 -8.40 9.95
N TYR A 172 -4.66 -8.96 10.07
CA TYR A 172 -4.40 -10.02 11.04
C TYR A 172 -4.16 -9.45 12.44
N PRO A 173 -4.56 -10.18 13.51
CA PRO A 173 -4.35 -9.73 14.90
C PRO A 173 -2.89 -9.35 15.20
N TRP A 174 -1.93 -10.14 14.71
CA TRP A 174 -0.50 -9.86 14.86
C TRP A 174 -0.06 -8.59 14.13
N GLY A 175 -0.65 -8.30 12.96
CA GLY A 175 -0.36 -7.07 12.22
C GLY A 175 -0.88 -5.83 12.94
N GLN A 176 -2.07 -5.92 13.56
CA GLN A 176 -2.61 -4.85 14.41
C GLN A 176 -1.72 -4.60 15.63
N PHE A 177 -1.21 -5.67 16.27
CA PHE A 177 -0.27 -5.56 17.38
C PHE A 177 1.01 -4.82 16.96
N CYS A 178 1.64 -5.23 15.85
CA CYS A 178 2.82 -4.55 15.30
C CYS A 178 2.54 -3.07 14.97
N LEU A 179 1.40 -2.77 14.34
CA LEU A 179 1.01 -1.40 14.03
C LEU A 179 0.82 -0.56 15.30
N SER A 180 0.19 -1.11 16.33
CA SER A 180 0.00 -0.43 17.61
C SER A 180 1.34 -0.14 18.32
N GLY A 181 2.28 -1.09 18.28
CA GLY A 181 3.64 -0.89 18.80
C GLY A 181 4.39 0.20 18.06
N LEU A 182 4.28 0.25 16.72
CA LEU A 182 4.88 1.29 15.91
C LEU A 182 4.30 2.68 16.21
N VAL A 183 2.98 2.77 16.37
CA VAL A 183 2.31 4.03 16.77
C VAL A 183 2.75 4.46 18.17
N ALA A 184 2.80 3.54 19.14
CA ALA A 184 3.25 3.84 20.50
C ALA A 184 4.72 4.31 20.51
N LEU A 185 5.59 3.69 19.73
CA LEU A 185 6.98 4.11 19.55
C LEU A 185 7.06 5.53 18.98
N MET A 186 6.30 5.83 17.91
CA MET A 186 6.25 7.15 17.30
C MET A 186 5.80 8.23 18.29
N VAL A 187 4.75 7.95 19.08
CA VAL A 187 4.27 8.86 20.14
C VAL A 187 5.34 9.05 21.22
N GLY A 188 6.02 7.97 21.63
CA GLY A 188 7.11 8.03 22.60
C GLY A 188 8.30 8.87 22.12
N LEU A 189 8.74 8.69 20.87
CA LEU A 189 9.80 9.47 20.25
C LEU A 189 9.41 10.94 20.08
N PHE A 190 8.16 11.21 19.69
CA PHE A 190 7.64 12.58 19.58
C PHE A 190 7.58 13.27 20.95
N GLY A 191 7.08 12.58 21.98
CA GLY A 191 7.08 13.08 23.36
C GLY A 191 8.50 13.32 23.91
N TYR A 192 9.44 12.42 23.61
CA TYR A 192 10.85 12.58 23.97
C TYR A 192 11.47 13.81 23.31
N ARG A 193 11.22 14.03 22.01
CA ARG A 193 11.67 15.21 21.28
C ARG A 193 11.15 16.50 21.93
N LEU A 194 9.84 16.58 22.20
CA LEU A 194 9.23 17.74 22.87
C LEU A 194 9.80 17.98 24.27
N ARG A 195 10.18 16.92 25.00
CA ARG A 195 10.81 17.05 26.31
C ARG A 195 12.24 17.59 26.19
N MET A 196 13.01 17.12 25.21
CA MET A 196 14.38 17.61 24.98
C MET A 196 14.40 19.06 24.52
N ASP A 197 13.43 19.49 23.73
CA ASP A 197 13.30 20.90 23.32
C ASP A 197 13.05 21.82 24.53
N ARG A 198 12.25 21.37 25.51
CA ARG A 198 12.07 22.08 26.79
C ARG A 198 13.36 22.16 27.60
N TYR A 199 14.14 21.09 27.69
CA TYR A 199 15.43 21.13 28.39
C TYR A 199 16.40 22.11 27.73
N ARG A 200 16.47 22.14 26.39
CA ARG A 200 17.31 23.09 25.64
C ARG A 200 16.87 24.53 25.87
N TYR A 201 15.56 24.79 25.89
CA TYR A 201 15.02 26.12 26.17
C TYR A 201 15.46 26.63 27.55
N ASN A 202 15.23 25.83 28.61
CA ASN A 202 15.59 26.22 29.98
C ASN A 202 17.10 26.40 30.17
N GLN A 203 17.93 25.59 29.48
CA GLN A 203 19.38 25.74 29.54
C GLN A 203 19.82 27.08 28.92
N ASN A 204 19.24 27.46 27.78
CA ASN A 204 19.53 28.74 27.14
C ASN A 204 19.06 29.93 27.99
N GLU A 205 17.92 29.81 28.68
CA GLU A 205 17.42 30.83 29.61
C GLU A 205 18.33 31.00 30.82
N SER A 206 18.90 29.91 31.36
CA SER A 206 19.87 30.00 32.46
C SER A 206 21.18 30.68 32.03
N LEU A 207 21.61 30.48 30.78
CA LEU A 207 22.79 31.13 30.21
C LEU A 207 22.57 32.63 30.00
N THR A 208 21.39 33.04 29.53
CA THR A 208 21.06 34.47 29.38
C THR A 208 20.86 35.16 30.73
N THR A 209 20.26 34.50 31.71
CA THR A 209 20.04 35.08 33.05
C THR A 209 21.36 35.27 33.79
N HIS A 210 22.30 34.30 33.70
CA HIS A 210 23.65 34.49 34.24
C HIS A 210 24.41 35.60 33.51
N GLN A 211 24.26 35.77 32.19
CA GLN A 211 24.87 36.89 31.47
C GLN A 211 24.27 38.25 31.83
N GLN A 212 23.00 38.33 32.27
CA GLN A 212 22.39 39.58 32.70
C GLN A 212 22.76 40.01 34.12
N HIS A 213 23.13 39.09 35.01
CA HIS A 213 23.46 39.42 36.40
C HIS A 213 24.96 39.65 36.68
N TYR A 214 25.83 39.31 35.71
CA TYR A 214 27.21 39.79 35.72
C TYR A 214 27.29 41.01 34.81
N PRO A 215 27.59 42.23 35.32
CA PRO A 215 27.96 43.33 34.44
C PRO A 215 29.08 42.82 33.55
N SER A 216 28.97 43.09 32.25
CA SER A 216 29.89 42.54 31.27
C SER A 216 31.33 42.77 31.77
N ARG A 217 32.20 41.76 31.66
CA ARG A 217 33.61 41.89 32.08
C ARG A 217 34.28 43.13 31.46
N ILE A 218 33.74 43.61 30.33
CA ILE A 218 34.11 44.84 29.66
C ILE A 218 33.83 46.07 30.53
N ASP A 219 32.68 46.16 31.22
CA ASP A 219 32.38 47.26 32.14
C ASP A 219 33.32 47.26 33.35
N SER A 220 33.69 46.07 33.86
CA SER A 220 34.67 45.94 34.95
C SER A 220 36.08 46.36 34.53
N LEU A 221 36.52 46.00 33.31
CA LEU A 221 37.81 46.43 32.78
C LEU A 221 37.82 47.93 32.47
N THR A 222 36.73 48.48 31.94
CA THR A 222 36.61 49.92 31.69
C THR A 222 36.66 50.72 32.99
N SER A 223 36.05 50.20 34.07
CA SER A 223 36.15 50.80 35.40
C SER A 223 37.55 50.69 36.00
N LEU A 224 38.26 49.59 35.75
CA LEU A 224 39.64 49.37 36.20
C LEU A 224 40.64 50.24 35.44
N PHE A 225 40.46 50.42 34.13
CA PHE A 225 41.26 51.35 33.33
C PHE A 225 41.02 52.81 33.75
N ARG A 226 39.76 53.23 34.00
CA ARG A 226 39.50 54.57 34.57
C ARG A 226 40.14 54.78 35.94
N TYR A 227 40.22 53.73 36.76
CA TYR A 227 40.89 53.80 38.05
C TYR A 227 42.41 53.96 37.89
N ILE A 228 43.03 53.21 36.97
CA ILE A 228 44.47 53.33 36.68
C ILE A 228 44.81 54.71 36.10
N ASP A 229 44.01 55.21 35.15
CA ASP A 229 44.20 56.56 34.57
C ASP A 229 44.10 57.66 35.65
N SER A 230 43.23 57.48 36.66
CA SER A 230 43.12 58.42 37.78
C SER A 230 44.36 58.44 38.68
N TYR A 231 45.11 57.35 38.75
CA TYR A 231 46.37 57.26 39.51
C TYR A 231 47.58 57.82 38.73
N GLU A 232 47.62 57.67 37.40
CA GLU A 232 48.68 58.31 36.61
C GLU A 232 48.55 59.85 36.63
N LEU A 233 47.33 60.38 36.61
CA LEU A 233 47.09 61.83 36.73
C LEU A 233 47.57 62.41 38.07
N SER A 234 47.55 61.62 39.15
CA SER A 234 48.11 61.99 40.46
C SER A 234 49.65 62.10 40.43
N SER A 235 50.33 61.35 39.57
CA SER A 235 51.80 61.33 39.49
C SER A 235 52.36 62.52 38.70
N ASP A 236 51.61 63.04 37.72
CA ASP A 236 52.01 64.22 36.95
C ASP A 236 51.76 65.54 37.70
N ILE A 237 50.75 65.57 38.57
CA ILE A 237 50.55 66.70 39.49
C ILE A 237 51.70 66.77 40.51
N ALA A 238 52.20 65.63 41.00
CA ALA A 238 53.35 65.59 41.91
C ALA A 238 54.67 66.01 41.22
N ARG A 239 54.87 65.65 39.95
CA ARG A 239 56.05 66.08 39.17
C ARG A 239 56.04 67.58 38.84
N ASN A 240 54.88 68.17 38.59
CA ASN A 240 54.80 69.61 38.33
C ASN A 240 54.87 70.47 39.61
N TYR A 241 54.54 69.92 40.78
CA TYR A 241 54.66 70.64 42.05
C TYR A 241 56.12 70.98 42.44
N HIS A 242 57.09 70.16 42.03
CA HIS A 242 58.51 70.45 42.27
C HIS A 242 59.10 71.53 41.34
N LYS A 243 58.47 71.79 40.19
CA LYS A 243 58.94 72.81 39.25
C LYS A 243 58.49 74.23 39.63
N PHE A 244 57.52 74.38 40.53
CA PHE A 244 56.97 75.66 40.97
C PHE A 244 57.56 76.21 42.28
N LYS A 245 58.45 75.46 42.96
CA LYS A 245 59.04 75.86 44.25
C LYS A 245 60.51 76.32 44.18
N GLY A 246 61.02 76.54 42.97
CA GLY A 246 62.34 77.12 42.72
C GLY A 246 62.23 78.45 41.99
N ASN A 247 61.79 79.49 42.71
CA ASN A 247 62.03 80.91 42.48
C ASN A 247 61.85 81.65 43.80
#